data_AF-A0AAE0C441-F1
#
_entry.id   AF-A0AAE0C441-F1
#
_cell.length_a   1.000
_cell.length_b   1.000
_cell.length_c   1.000
_cell.angle_alpha   90.00
_cell.angle_beta   90.00
_cell.angle_gamma   90.00
#
_symmetry.space_group_name_H-M   'P 1'
#
loop_
_entity.id
_entity.type
_entity.pdbx_description
1 polymer ?
#
loop_
_entity_poly.entity_id
_entity_poly.type
_entity_poly.pdbx_seq_one_letter_code
_entity_poly.pdbx_strand_id
1 'polypeptide(L)'
;MAATAPTHSAGHRYRAIKYTYDVASGSWEKEPIRVSFSRRAFQEGGMRLCFRACEYDKNGNFVECVAKVFKPELHAADHEYYDEAMTQMIAESHAQEFNRKSRTHKVALLPCNVLQIQDGRLGGSKLCALEPYLPGDYVKHNDNAGAVETNEAVPQAFSHFTYENSNRLLVVCDIQGVGDFYTDPQIHFFDGEGFGSGNLGLDGLNRFLNSHACTSVCEELRLPPLRPGETDEQMARRLQAEESKPPPSQAATSHPEDGYSSSSSSDSSWRCMRRNAGSKNLEEAMRILRFQ
;
A
#
# COMPACT_ATOMS: atom_id res chain seq x y z
N MET A 1 18.34 -19.25 -17.03
CA MET A 1 18.56 -20.61 -16.50
C MET A 1 17.81 -20.70 -15.18
N ALA A 2 16.79 -21.55 -15.09
CA ALA A 2 16.02 -21.70 -13.85
C ALA A 2 16.94 -22.23 -12.75
N ALA A 3 17.16 -21.42 -11.71
CA ALA A 3 17.87 -21.88 -10.53
C ALA A 3 16.97 -22.88 -9.80
N THR A 4 17.29 -24.17 -9.94
CA THR A 4 16.74 -25.24 -9.12
C THR A 4 16.91 -24.91 -7.64
N ALA A 5 15.83 -24.97 -6.87
CA ALA A 5 15.82 -24.72 -5.43
C ALA A 5 16.84 -25.65 -4.72
N PRO A 6 17.88 -25.12 -4.06
CA PRO A 6 18.73 -25.92 -3.20
C PRO A 6 17.96 -26.26 -1.92
N THR A 7 17.93 -27.54 -1.57
CA THR A 7 17.40 -28.04 -0.29
C THR A 7 18.03 -27.29 0.88
N HIS A 8 17.20 -26.62 1.68
CA HIS A 8 17.63 -25.91 2.88
C HIS A 8 18.28 -26.92 3.85
N SER A 9 19.62 -26.90 3.98
CA SER A 9 20.30 -27.64 5.05
C SER A 9 19.76 -27.09 6.37
N ALA A 10 19.42 -27.94 7.34
CA ALA A 10 18.94 -27.54 8.66
C ALA A 10 19.96 -26.62 9.35
N GLY A 11 19.85 -25.32 9.08
CA GLY A 11 20.71 -24.29 9.63
C GLY A 11 20.45 -24.14 11.12
N HIS A 12 21.40 -23.52 11.82
CA HIS A 12 21.21 -23.16 13.21
C HIS A 12 19.99 -22.24 13.34
N ARG A 13 19.06 -22.59 14.24
CA ARG A 13 17.84 -21.81 14.50
C ARG A 13 18.10 -20.83 15.64
N TYR A 14 17.86 -19.56 15.37
CA TYR A 14 18.02 -18.46 16.31
C TYR A 14 16.68 -18.12 16.97
N ARG A 15 16.74 -17.58 18.19
CA ARG A 15 15.60 -16.91 18.81
C ARG A 15 15.61 -15.45 18.38
N ALA A 16 14.44 -14.92 18.07
CA ALA A 16 14.24 -13.51 17.77
C ALA A 16 12.94 -13.03 18.40
N ILE A 17 12.79 -11.72 18.54
CA ILE A 17 11.49 -11.09 18.80
C ILE A 17 10.99 -10.51 17.48
N LYS A 18 9.82 -10.94 17.04
CA LYS A 18 9.13 -10.39 15.87
C LYS A 18 8.18 -9.30 16.33
N TYR A 19 8.22 -8.19 15.61
CA TYR A 19 7.35 -7.05 15.79
C TYR A 19 6.44 -6.94 14.56
N THR A 20 5.14 -6.94 14.79
CA THR A 20 4.10 -6.81 13.75
C THR A 20 3.32 -5.55 14.02
N TYR A 21 3.21 -4.68 13.01
CA TYR A 21 2.41 -3.47 13.14
C TYR A 21 0.94 -3.78 12.87
N ASP A 22 0.08 -3.48 13.84
CA ASP A 22 -1.37 -3.56 13.69
C ASP A 22 -1.93 -2.18 13.29
N VAL A 23 -2.38 -2.07 12.04
CA VAL A 23 -2.87 -0.81 11.45
C VAL A 23 -4.14 -0.32 12.15
N ALA A 24 -4.98 -1.22 12.66
CA ALA A 24 -6.26 -0.87 13.27
C ALA A 24 -6.08 -0.22 14.66
N SER A 25 -5.14 -0.71 15.45
CA SER A 25 -4.81 -0.18 16.77
C SER A 25 -3.67 0.85 16.75
N GLY A 26 -2.92 0.94 15.65
CA GLY A 26 -1.77 1.83 15.51
C GLY A 26 -0.59 1.41 16.40
N SER A 27 -0.47 0.12 16.70
CA SER A 27 0.47 -0.38 17.72
C SER A 27 1.28 -1.59 17.24
N TRP A 28 2.40 -1.83 17.92
CA TRP A 28 3.29 -2.96 17.62
C TRP A 28 3.01 -4.13 18.55
N GLU A 29 2.61 -5.26 17.97
CA GLU A 29 2.54 -6.54 18.64
C GLU A 29 3.91 -7.22 18.62
N LYS A 30 4.23 -7.96 19.69
CA LYS A 30 5.52 -8.63 19.86
C LYS A 30 5.33 -10.11 20.11
N GLU A 31 6.06 -10.94 19.39
CA GLU A 31 6.07 -12.38 19.63
C GLU A 31 7.48 -12.99 19.55
N PRO A 32 7.84 -13.91 20.46
CA PRO A 32 9.08 -14.66 20.37
C PRO A 32 8.97 -15.74 19.27
N ILE A 33 9.90 -15.71 18.32
CA ILE A 33 9.91 -16.66 17.19
C ILE A 33 11.24 -17.40 17.07
N ARG A 34 11.26 -18.42 16.22
CA ARG A 34 12.48 -19.10 15.78
C ARG A 34 12.70 -18.84 14.30
N VAL A 35 13.93 -18.49 13.94
CA VAL A 35 14.30 -18.15 12.57
C VAL A 35 15.64 -18.77 12.19
N SER A 36 15.89 -18.95 10.90
CA SER A 36 17.22 -19.25 10.36
C SER A 36 17.51 -18.33 9.19
N PHE A 37 18.79 -18.01 8.97
CA PHE A 37 19.22 -17.13 7.88
C PHE A 37 20.37 -17.76 7.10
N SER A 38 20.51 -17.43 5.81
CA SER A 38 21.72 -17.69 5.05
C SER A 38 22.87 -16.83 5.57
N ARG A 39 24.11 -17.35 5.48
CA ARG A 39 25.30 -16.60 5.91
C ARG A 39 25.65 -15.43 4.98
N ARG A 40 25.28 -15.54 3.71
CA ARG A 40 25.54 -14.53 2.68
C ARG A 40 24.22 -14.02 2.15
N ALA A 41 24.19 -12.73 1.82
CA ALA A 41 23.13 -12.16 1.04
C ALA A 41 23.10 -12.86 -0.33
N PHE A 42 21.90 -13.12 -0.85
CA PHE A 42 21.73 -13.67 -2.19
C PHE A 42 21.43 -12.59 -3.23
N GLN A 43 21.03 -11.39 -2.77
CA GLN A 43 20.70 -10.23 -3.59
C GLN A 43 20.91 -8.96 -2.77
N GLU A 44 21.05 -7.83 -3.44
CA GLU A 44 21.05 -6.50 -2.84
C GLU A 44 20.23 -5.53 -3.70
N GLY A 45 19.61 -4.54 -3.05
CA GLY A 45 19.00 -3.38 -3.70
C GLY A 45 19.87 -2.14 -3.53
N GLY A 46 19.29 -0.96 -3.75
CA GLY A 46 19.98 0.31 -3.50
C GLY A 46 20.43 0.44 -2.04
N MET A 47 19.52 0.16 -1.10
CA MET A 47 19.75 0.43 0.34
C MET A 47 19.97 -0.81 1.20
N ARG A 48 19.62 -2.01 0.71
CA ARG A 48 19.51 -3.21 1.56
C ARG A 48 20.18 -4.43 0.95
N LEU A 49 20.65 -5.30 1.84
CA LEU A 49 21.09 -6.65 1.56
C LEU A 49 19.96 -7.64 1.87
N CYS A 50 19.72 -8.59 0.97
CA CYS A 50 18.66 -9.60 1.11
C CYS A 50 19.27 -10.97 1.43
N PHE A 51 18.85 -11.56 2.54
CA PHE A 51 19.27 -12.88 3.01
C PHE A 51 18.11 -13.86 2.90
N ARG A 52 18.39 -15.12 2.53
CA ARG A 52 17.38 -16.17 2.61
C ARG A 52 17.09 -16.44 4.08
N ALA A 53 15.83 -16.59 4.43
CA ALA A 53 15.40 -16.84 5.79
C ALA A 53 14.32 -17.92 5.85
N CYS A 54 14.12 -18.49 7.03
CA CYS A 54 12.93 -19.27 7.34
C CYS A 54 12.41 -18.87 8.71
N GLU A 55 11.09 -18.67 8.82
CA GLU A 55 10.37 -18.58 10.09
C GLU A 55 9.78 -19.95 10.43
N TYR A 56 9.91 -20.38 11.69
CA TYR A 56 9.47 -21.70 12.14
C TYR A 56 8.30 -21.61 13.12
N ASP A 57 7.30 -22.48 12.94
CA ASP A 57 6.23 -22.70 13.91
C ASP A 57 6.68 -23.59 15.09
N LYS A 58 5.79 -23.80 16.06
CA LYS A 58 6.02 -24.64 17.23
C LYS A 58 6.24 -26.13 16.91
N ASN A 59 5.73 -26.60 15.76
CA ASN A 59 5.85 -27.98 15.30
C ASN A 59 7.13 -28.19 14.46
N GLY A 60 7.86 -27.10 14.16
CA GLY A 60 9.05 -27.12 13.31
C GLY A 60 8.77 -27.05 11.82
N ASN A 61 7.51 -26.84 11.42
CA ASN A 61 7.20 -26.40 10.04
C ASN A 61 7.76 -25.01 9.83
N PHE A 62 8.00 -24.64 8.58
CA PHE A 62 8.56 -23.34 8.27
C PHE A 62 7.93 -22.70 7.04
N VAL A 63 8.01 -21.37 7.01
CA VAL A 63 7.73 -20.53 5.85
C VAL A 63 9.07 -19.97 5.35
N GLU A 64 9.28 -20.02 4.03
CA GLU A 64 10.42 -19.37 3.41
C GLU A 64 10.23 -17.85 3.40
N CYS A 65 11.26 -17.14 3.82
CA CYS A 65 11.25 -15.70 3.99
C CYS A 65 12.49 -15.06 3.37
N VAL A 66 12.45 -13.75 3.23
CA VAL A 66 13.61 -12.89 2.97
C VAL A 66 13.81 -11.99 4.17
N ALA A 67 15.04 -11.93 4.66
CA ALA A 67 15.45 -10.95 5.66
C ALA A 67 16.23 -9.83 4.99
N LYS A 68 15.77 -8.59 5.13
CA LYS A 68 16.38 -7.38 4.57
C LYS A 68 17.07 -6.60 5.68
N VAL A 69 18.33 -6.25 5.44
CA VAL A 69 19.16 -5.46 6.36
C VAL A 69 19.71 -4.26 5.59
N PHE A 70 19.62 -3.06 6.18
CA PHE A 70 20.25 -1.87 5.60
C PHE A 70 21.75 -2.08 5.43
N LYS A 71 22.28 -1.57 4.32
CA LYS A 71 23.72 -1.62 4.03
C LYS A 71 24.49 -0.90 5.14
N PRO A 72 25.52 -1.53 5.76
CA PRO A 72 26.23 -0.96 6.91
C PRO A 72 26.78 0.46 6.68
N GLU A 73 27.17 0.77 5.44
CA GLU A 73 27.68 2.07 5.01
C GLU A 73 26.65 3.20 5.00
N LEU A 74 25.36 2.89 5.04
CA LEU A 74 24.29 3.89 5.10
C LEU A 74 24.02 4.38 6.52
N HIS A 75 24.52 3.68 7.54
CA HIS A 75 24.32 4.03 8.95
C HIS A 75 22.85 4.28 9.32
N ALA A 76 21.93 3.51 8.72
CA ALA A 76 20.51 3.63 8.96
C ALA A 76 20.18 3.49 10.45
N ALA A 77 19.28 4.34 10.94
CA ALA A 77 18.85 4.30 12.32
C ALA A 77 17.89 3.13 12.58
N ASP A 78 17.86 2.63 13.82
CA ASP A 78 17.00 1.48 14.18
C ASP A 78 15.51 1.73 13.87
N HIS A 79 15.03 2.98 13.96
CA HIS A 79 13.64 3.33 13.68
C HIS A 79 13.25 3.14 12.20
N GLU A 80 14.20 3.21 11.27
CA GLU A 80 13.91 3.06 9.83
C GLU A 80 13.33 1.68 9.48
N TYR A 81 13.74 0.62 10.20
CA TYR A 81 13.12 -0.71 10.03
C TYR A 81 11.64 -0.72 10.41
N TYR A 82 11.27 0.03 11.45
CA TYR A 82 9.89 0.13 11.91
C TYR A 82 9.07 0.98 10.95
N ASP A 83 9.65 2.06 10.43
CA ASP A 83 9.00 2.92 9.44
C ASP A 83 8.74 2.18 8.13
N GLU A 84 9.70 1.40 7.61
CA GLU A 84 9.51 0.59 6.40
C GLU A 84 8.41 -0.47 6.60
N ALA A 85 8.45 -1.21 7.70
CA ALA A 85 7.45 -2.24 7.99
C ALA A 85 6.05 -1.63 8.20
N MET A 86 5.95 -0.51 8.93
CA MET A 86 4.68 0.24 9.09
C MET A 86 4.15 0.72 7.73
N THR A 87 5.02 1.30 6.89
CA THR A 87 4.66 1.78 5.54
C THR A 87 4.07 0.66 4.70
N GLN A 88 4.71 -0.51 4.69
CA GLN A 88 4.23 -1.67 3.94
C GLN A 88 2.88 -2.19 4.47
N MET A 89 2.69 -2.22 5.80
CA MET A 89 1.41 -2.63 6.40
C MET A 89 0.28 -1.62 6.12
N ILE A 90 0.55 -0.32 6.11
CA ILE A 90 -0.42 0.72 5.73
C ILE A 90 -0.77 0.62 4.24
N ALA A 91 0.23 0.40 3.38
CA ALA A 91 0.02 0.16 1.95
C ALA A 91 -0.85 -1.09 1.71
N GLU A 92 -0.66 -2.17 2.49
CA GLU A 92 -1.52 -3.36 2.44
C GLU A 92 -2.97 -3.04 2.85
N SER A 93 -3.18 -2.21 3.87
CA SER A 93 -4.54 -1.75 4.23
C SER A 93 -5.23 -1.04 3.06
N HIS A 94 -4.50 -0.19 2.32
CA HIS A 94 -5.00 0.42 1.09
C HIS A 94 -5.26 -0.60 -0.03
N ALA A 95 -4.43 -1.64 -0.18
CA ALA A 95 -4.68 -2.75 -1.11
C ALA A 95 -5.98 -3.49 -0.78
N GLN A 96 -6.27 -3.70 0.50
CA GLN A 96 -7.55 -4.30 0.91
C GLN A 96 -8.75 -3.40 0.58
N GLU A 97 -8.63 -2.07 0.73
CA GLU A 97 -9.68 -1.14 0.27
C GLU A 97 -9.83 -1.11 -1.25
N PHE A 98 -8.73 -1.17 -1.99
CA PHE A 98 -8.74 -1.30 -3.45
C PHE A 98 -9.48 -2.57 -3.86
N ASN A 99 -9.16 -3.70 -3.21
CA ASN A 99 -9.78 -4.99 -3.46
C ASN A 99 -11.27 -5.00 -3.11
N ARG A 100 -11.73 -4.20 -2.14
CA ARG A 100 -13.18 -4.09 -1.85
C ARG A 100 -13.93 -3.34 -2.95
N LYS A 101 -13.28 -2.36 -3.60
CA LYS A 101 -13.91 -1.53 -4.64
C LYS A 101 -13.77 -2.11 -6.05
N SER A 102 -12.61 -2.68 -6.38
CA SER A 102 -12.40 -3.32 -7.69
C SER A 102 -13.14 -4.64 -7.79
N ARG A 103 -13.84 -4.87 -8.90
CA ARG A 103 -14.57 -6.12 -9.14
C ARG A 103 -13.73 -7.17 -9.86
N THR A 104 -12.76 -6.72 -10.64
CA THR A 104 -12.01 -7.52 -11.62
C THR A 104 -10.54 -7.70 -11.23
N HIS A 105 -9.98 -6.76 -10.48
CA HIS A 105 -8.56 -6.74 -10.12
C HIS A 105 -8.39 -6.89 -8.61
N LYS A 106 -7.31 -7.57 -8.22
CA LYS A 106 -6.88 -7.71 -6.83
C LYS A 106 -5.39 -7.50 -6.76
N VAL A 107 -4.94 -6.85 -5.69
CA VAL A 107 -3.52 -6.64 -5.38
C VAL A 107 -3.28 -6.98 -3.92
N ALA A 108 -2.05 -7.33 -3.56
CA ALA A 108 -1.66 -7.53 -2.17
C ALA A 108 -0.21 -7.09 -1.97
N LEU A 109 0.05 -6.41 -0.87
CA LEU A 109 1.39 -6.18 -0.35
C LEU A 109 1.75 -7.33 0.57
N LEU A 110 2.99 -7.83 0.46
CA LEU A 110 3.48 -8.85 1.37
C LEU A 110 3.42 -8.33 2.82
N PRO A 111 3.13 -9.19 3.81
CA PRO A 111 3.31 -8.81 5.20
C PRO A 111 4.79 -8.52 5.46
N CYS A 112 5.05 -7.51 6.30
CA CYS A 112 6.39 -7.11 6.70
C CYS A 112 6.48 -7.00 8.22
N ASN A 113 7.54 -7.58 8.79
CA ASN A 113 7.77 -7.58 10.23
C ASN A 113 9.18 -7.08 10.53
N VAL A 114 9.36 -6.46 11.70
CA VAL A 114 10.72 -6.17 12.21
C VAL A 114 11.16 -7.33 13.10
N LEU A 115 12.33 -7.90 12.86
CA LEU A 115 12.95 -8.87 13.75
C LEU A 115 14.08 -8.25 14.53
N GLN A 116 14.05 -8.43 15.85
CA GLN A 116 15.17 -8.17 16.73
C GLN A 116 15.91 -9.48 17.03
N ILE A 117 17.17 -9.53 16.60
CA ILE A 117 18.08 -10.67 16.74
C ILE A 117 19.08 -10.33 17.85
N GLN A 118 19.15 -11.18 18.88
CA GLN A 118 19.88 -10.88 20.11
C GLN A 118 21.41 -10.73 19.94
N ASP A 119 21.99 -11.19 18.81
CA ASP A 119 23.44 -11.32 18.65
C ASP A 119 24.04 -10.61 17.41
N GLY A 120 23.29 -9.80 16.66
CA GLY A 120 23.85 -9.05 15.51
C GLY A 120 24.37 -9.90 14.34
N ARG A 121 24.01 -11.19 14.28
CA ARG A 121 24.61 -12.20 13.37
C ARG A 121 24.18 -12.08 11.91
N LEU A 122 23.29 -11.15 11.59
CA LEU A 122 22.76 -10.95 10.24
C LEU A 122 23.33 -9.65 9.65
N GLY A 123 24.39 -9.75 8.85
CA GLY A 123 25.03 -8.58 8.26
C GLY A 123 25.61 -7.57 9.26
N GLY A 124 25.81 -7.98 10.52
CA GLY A 124 26.22 -7.08 11.61
C GLY A 124 25.06 -6.32 12.27
N SER A 125 23.84 -6.44 11.76
CA SER A 125 22.66 -5.75 12.29
C SER A 125 21.94 -6.59 13.35
N LYS A 126 21.40 -5.89 14.36
CA LYS A 126 20.48 -6.47 15.37
C LYS A 126 19.02 -6.45 14.92
N LEU A 127 18.71 -5.70 13.86
CA LEU A 127 17.38 -5.56 13.29
C LEU A 127 17.38 -5.99 11.81
N CYS A 128 16.26 -6.56 11.36
CA CYS A 128 16.00 -6.76 9.94
C CYS A 128 14.49 -6.71 9.68
N ALA A 129 14.11 -6.31 8.46
CA ALA A 129 12.76 -6.53 7.97
C ALA A 129 12.64 -7.98 7.48
N LEU A 130 11.54 -8.66 7.81
CA LEU A 130 11.23 -10.02 7.39
C LEU A 130 9.94 -10.01 6.58
N GLU A 131 10.00 -10.57 5.38
CA GLU A 131 8.86 -10.77 4.48
C GLU A 131 8.85 -12.21 3.95
N PRO A 132 7.70 -12.77 3.55
CA PRO A 132 7.66 -14.04 2.83
C PRO A 132 8.51 -13.99 1.56
N TYR A 133 9.12 -15.12 1.21
CA TYR A 133 9.82 -15.23 -0.06
C TYR A 133 8.80 -15.21 -1.20
N LEU A 134 8.97 -14.27 -2.13
CA LEU A 134 8.13 -14.15 -3.32
C LEU A 134 8.89 -14.67 -4.55
N PRO A 135 8.56 -15.88 -5.05
CA PRO A 135 9.21 -16.44 -6.23
C PRO A 135 8.67 -15.82 -7.52
N GLY A 136 9.57 -15.40 -8.40
CA GLY A 136 9.23 -14.98 -9.76
C GLY A 136 10.09 -13.83 -10.25
N ASP A 137 9.71 -13.28 -11.40
CA ASP A 137 10.40 -12.16 -12.02
C ASP A 137 9.89 -10.85 -11.43
N TYR A 138 10.77 -10.15 -10.72
CA TYR A 138 10.44 -8.88 -10.10
C TYR A 138 10.34 -7.77 -11.14
N VAL A 139 9.25 -7.02 -11.09
CA VAL A 139 8.98 -5.85 -11.93
C VAL A 139 8.75 -4.65 -11.04
N LYS A 140 9.41 -3.53 -11.35
CA LYS A 140 9.12 -2.22 -10.78
C LYS A 140 8.21 -1.47 -11.74
N HIS A 141 7.03 -1.07 -11.28
CA HIS A 141 5.99 -0.48 -12.12
C HIS A 141 6.00 1.05 -12.11
N ASN A 142 6.33 1.65 -10.96
CA ASN A 142 6.62 3.06 -10.79
C ASN A 142 7.65 3.22 -9.66
N ASP A 143 8.19 4.43 -9.50
CA ASP A 143 9.11 4.76 -8.41
C ASP A 143 8.51 5.77 -7.42
N ASN A 144 9.29 6.18 -6.42
CA ASN A 144 8.91 7.22 -5.47
C ASN A 144 9.23 8.64 -5.94
N ALA A 145 9.78 8.83 -7.13
CA ALA A 145 10.20 10.12 -7.69
C ALA A 145 9.38 10.57 -8.91
N GLY A 146 8.33 9.82 -9.26
CA GLY A 146 7.38 10.11 -10.34
C GLY A 146 7.63 9.36 -11.64
N ALA A 147 8.62 8.48 -11.73
CA ALA A 147 8.84 7.65 -12.91
C ALA A 147 7.75 6.56 -13.04
N VAL A 148 7.25 6.39 -14.26
CA VAL A 148 6.34 5.30 -14.65
C VAL A 148 7.15 4.32 -15.50
N GLU A 149 7.51 3.19 -14.92
CA GLU A 149 8.43 2.21 -15.50
C GLU A 149 7.72 1.18 -16.40
N THR A 150 6.41 0.99 -16.20
CA THR A 150 5.58 0.08 -16.99
C THR A 150 4.23 0.68 -17.34
N ASN A 151 3.64 0.22 -18.45
CA ASN A 151 2.29 0.60 -18.87
C ASN A 151 1.20 -0.29 -18.24
N GLU A 152 1.52 -1.08 -17.21
CA GLU A 152 0.57 -1.97 -16.54
C GLU A 152 -0.52 -1.16 -15.82
N ALA A 153 -1.78 -1.44 -16.12
CA ALA A 153 -2.89 -0.57 -15.72
C ALA A 153 -3.20 -0.60 -14.21
N VAL A 154 -3.08 -1.78 -13.59
CA VAL A 154 -3.41 -2.05 -12.18
C VAL A 154 -2.49 -1.30 -11.21
N PRO A 155 -1.15 -1.38 -11.28
CA PRO A 155 -0.28 -0.69 -10.32
C PRO A 155 -0.44 0.84 -10.37
N GLN A 156 -0.62 1.43 -11.56
CA GLN A 156 -0.84 2.88 -11.67
C GLN A 156 -2.19 3.30 -11.11
N ALA A 157 -3.24 2.50 -11.36
CA ALA A 157 -4.56 2.75 -10.80
C ALA A 157 -4.60 2.52 -9.28
N PHE A 158 -3.80 1.60 -8.75
CA PHE A 158 -3.66 1.41 -7.31
C PHE A 158 -3.06 2.65 -6.63
N SER A 159 -1.98 3.22 -7.17
CA SER A 159 -1.43 4.49 -6.67
C SER A 159 -2.47 5.61 -6.71
N HIS A 160 -3.16 5.83 -7.84
CA HIS A 160 -4.23 6.83 -7.94
C HIS A 160 -5.37 6.56 -6.94
N PHE A 161 -5.77 5.30 -6.79
CA PHE A 161 -6.78 4.91 -5.83
C PHE A 161 -6.38 5.31 -4.41
N THR A 162 -5.13 5.08 -3.99
CA THR A 162 -4.68 5.44 -2.64
C THR A 162 -4.74 6.94 -2.39
N TYR A 163 -4.41 7.74 -3.41
CA TYR A 163 -4.57 9.20 -3.38
C TYR A 163 -6.01 9.64 -3.16
N GLU A 164 -6.94 9.13 -3.96
CA GLU A 164 -8.35 9.50 -3.80
C GLU A 164 -8.97 8.94 -2.51
N ASN A 165 -8.61 7.70 -2.13
CA ASN A 165 -9.18 7.03 -0.96
C ASN A 165 -8.70 7.62 0.37
N SER A 166 -7.52 8.25 0.39
CA SER A 166 -6.99 8.95 1.55
C SER A 166 -7.49 10.40 1.70
N ASN A 167 -8.47 10.81 0.89
CA ASN A 167 -8.84 12.22 0.72
C ASN A 167 -7.65 13.09 0.31
N ARG A 168 -6.80 12.56 -0.59
CA ARG A 168 -5.67 13.28 -1.21
C ARG A 168 -4.54 13.60 -0.24
N LEU A 169 -4.50 12.93 0.91
CA LEU A 169 -3.49 13.16 1.94
C LEU A 169 -2.22 12.33 1.72
N LEU A 170 -2.33 11.16 1.08
CA LEU A 170 -1.18 10.31 0.78
C LEU A 170 -1.29 9.63 -0.58
N VAL A 171 -0.15 9.18 -1.12
CA VAL A 171 -0.10 8.23 -2.23
C VAL A 171 0.85 7.09 -1.91
N VAL A 172 0.45 5.85 -2.21
CA VAL A 172 1.32 4.69 -2.24
C VAL A 172 1.97 4.59 -3.62
N CYS A 173 3.29 4.57 -3.66
CA CYS A 173 4.13 4.50 -4.86
C CYS A 173 5.27 3.50 -4.64
N ASP A 174 6.27 3.51 -5.52
CA ASP A 174 7.32 2.47 -5.58
C ASP A 174 6.72 1.06 -5.72
N ILE A 175 5.66 0.93 -6.54
CA ILE A 175 4.93 -0.32 -6.72
C ILE A 175 5.82 -1.31 -7.47
N GLN A 176 6.24 -2.37 -6.77
CA GLN A 176 7.13 -3.38 -7.31
C GLN A 176 6.85 -4.76 -6.71
N GLY A 177 7.10 -5.83 -7.47
CA GLY A 177 6.86 -7.19 -7.02
C GLY A 177 6.74 -8.20 -8.15
N VAL A 178 5.96 -9.26 -7.93
CA VAL A 178 5.74 -10.35 -8.89
C VAL A 178 4.24 -10.50 -9.14
N GLY A 179 3.81 -10.26 -10.38
CA GLY A 179 2.39 -10.22 -10.71
C GLY A 179 1.68 -9.16 -9.88
N ASP A 180 0.57 -9.53 -9.24
CA ASP A 180 -0.22 -8.62 -8.39
C ASP A 180 0.18 -8.66 -6.90
N PHE A 181 1.30 -9.32 -6.57
CA PHE A 181 1.89 -9.34 -5.23
C PHE A 181 3.06 -8.36 -5.18
N TYR A 182 2.90 -7.30 -4.40
CA TYR A 182 3.86 -6.23 -4.27
C TYR A 182 4.62 -6.30 -2.94
N THR A 183 5.77 -5.65 -2.88
CA THR A 183 6.52 -5.46 -1.65
C THR A 183 7.29 -4.16 -1.72
N ASP A 184 7.76 -3.68 -0.57
CA ASP A 184 8.68 -2.56 -0.49
C ASP A 184 8.13 -1.25 -1.09
N PRO A 185 6.89 -0.85 -0.75
CA PRO A 185 6.31 0.37 -1.28
C PRO A 185 6.87 1.61 -0.55
N GLN A 186 6.66 2.78 -1.15
CA GLN A 186 6.85 4.07 -0.48
C GLN A 186 5.52 4.79 -0.34
N ILE A 187 5.34 5.54 0.76
CA ILE A 187 4.23 6.47 0.93
C ILE A 187 4.77 7.90 0.94
N HIS A 188 4.14 8.77 0.14
CA HIS A 188 4.26 10.22 0.33
C HIS A 188 3.05 10.71 1.09
N PHE A 189 3.26 11.45 2.17
CA PHE A 189 2.20 12.03 3.01
C PHE A 189 2.30 13.55 3.01
N PHE A 190 1.17 14.27 3.03
CA PHE A 190 1.13 15.70 2.72
C PHE A 190 2.03 16.59 3.60
N ASP A 191 2.29 16.21 4.85
CA ASP A 191 3.15 16.98 5.76
C ASP A 191 4.63 16.57 5.70
N GLY A 192 4.95 15.47 5.00
CA GLY A 192 6.31 14.94 4.87
C GLY A 192 6.81 14.17 6.10
N GLU A 193 5.98 13.96 7.12
CA GLU A 193 6.36 13.28 8.34
C GLU A 193 6.06 11.77 8.27
N GLY A 194 6.92 10.96 8.91
CA GLY A 194 6.81 9.50 8.93
C GLY A 194 7.08 8.82 7.58
N PHE A 195 6.80 7.52 7.52
CA PHE A 195 6.96 6.66 6.33
C PHE A 195 8.39 6.53 5.78
N GLY A 196 9.39 6.76 6.64
CA GLY A 196 10.81 6.60 6.31
C GLY A 196 11.37 7.71 5.43
N SER A 197 12.68 7.63 5.19
CA SER A 197 13.45 8.67 4.49
C SER A 197 13.08 8.89 3.02
N GLY A 198 12.32 7.96 2.42
CA GLY A 198 11.83 8.07 1.05
C GLY A 198 10.52 8.87 0.90
N ASN A 199 9.91 9.33 2.00
CA ASN A 199 8.76 10.23 1.98
C ASN A 199 9.20 11.64 1.55
N LEU A 200 8.81 12.04 0.33
CA LEU A 200 9.14 13.34 -0.26
C LEU A 200 8.01 14.37 -0.05
N GLY A 201 7.04 14.07 0.80
CA GLY A 201 5.95 14.97 1.16
C GLY A 201 5.13 15.48 -0.04
N LEU A 202 4.82 16.78 -0.04
CA LEU A 202 4.15 17.44 -1.16
C LEU A 202 4.92 17.35 -2.48
N ASP A 203 6.26 17.32 -2.45
CA ASP A 203 7.05 17.19 -3.68
C ASP A 203 6.83 15.81 -4.31
N GLY A 204 6.83 14.74 -3.49
CA GLY A 204 6.50 13.39 -3.93
C GLY A 204 5.07 13.28 -4.49
N LEU A 205 4.09 13.87 -3.81
CA LEU A 205 2.70 13.94 -4.29
C LEU A 205 2.60 14.66 -5.64
N ASN A 206 3.24 15.81 -5.78
CA ASN A 206 3.24 16.59 -7.02
C ASN A 206 3.91 15.84 -8.19
N ARG A 207 5.01 15.12 -7.92
CA ARG A 207 5.66 14.27 -8.93
C ARG A 207 4.72 13.19 -9.44
N PHE A 208 4.02 12.50 -8.54
CA PHE A 208 2.99 11.52 -8.91
C PHE A 208 1.87 12.15 -9.73
N LEU A 209 1.31 13.29 -9.29
CA LEU A 209 0.21 13.97 -9.99
C LEU A 209 0.60 14.41 -11.41
N ASN A 210 1.87 14.80 -11.60
CA ASN A 210 2.35 15.27 -12.89
C ASN A 210 2.70 14.14 -13.86
N SER A 211 3.02 12.94 -13.36
CA SER A 211 3.37 11.80 -14.21
C SER A 211 2.23 10.81 -14.43
N HIS A 212 1.21 10.81 -13.56
CA HIS A 212 0.11 9.87 -13.65
C HIS A 212 -0.79 10.15 -14.88
N ALA A 213 -1.03 9.10 -15.65
CA ALA A 213 -2.09 9.05 -16.65
C ALA A 213 -3.12 8.00 -16.21
N CYS A 214 -4.40 8.40 -16.14
CA CYS A 214 -5.47 7.48 -15.77
C CYS A 214 -5.52 6.29 -16.74
N THR A 215 -5.74 5.10 -16.18
CA THR A 215 -5.83 3.85 -16.93
C THR A 215 -7.28 3.39 -16.99
N SER A 216 -7.56 2.32 -17.77
CA SER A 216 -8.89 1.70 -17.81
C SER A 216 -9.37 1.23 -16.42
N VAL A 217 -8.44 0.91 -15.51
CA VAL A 217 -8.76 0.51 -14.13
C VAL A 217 -9.16 1.73 -13.28
N CYS A 218 -8.56 2.91 -13.50
CA CYS A 218 -9.02 4.15 -12.87
C CYS A 218 -10.47 4.46 -13.26
N GLU A 219 -10.82 4.26 -14.53
CA GLU A 219 -12.17 4.46 -15.06
C GLU A 219 -13.17 3.45 -14.49
N GLU A 220 -12.79 2.16 -14.41
CA GLU A 220 -13.62 1.12 -13.77
C GLU A 220 -13.96 1.48 -12.32
N LEU A 221 -12.96 1.96 -11.58
CA LEU A 221 -13.09 2.40 -10.19
C LEU A 221 -13.79 3.76 -10.05
N ARG A 222 -14.09 4.43 -11.16
CA ARG A 222 -14.68 5.78 -11.22
C ARG A 222 -13.88 6.81 -10.43
N LEU A 223 -12.56 6.71 -10.50
CA LEU A 223 -11.68 7.70 -9.88
C LEU A 223 -11.80 9.03 -10.62
N PRO A 224 -11.84 10.17 -9.91
CA PRO A 224 -11.77 11.47 -10.56
C PRO A 224 -10.50 11.57 -11.42
N PRO A 225 -10.60 12.01 -12.68
CA PRO A 225 -9.43 12.12 -13.54
C PRO A 225 -8.45 13.13 -12.95
N LEU A 226 -7.17 12.75 -12.90
CA LEU A 226 -6.08 13.64 -12.55
C LEU A 226 -5.57 14.34 -13.80
N ARG A 227 -5.24 15.63 -13.67
CA ARG A 227 -4.76 16.47 -14.76
C ARG A 227 -3.43 17.07 -14.33
N PRO A 228 -2.31 16.70 -14.97
CA PRO A 228 -1.01 17.31 -14.69
C PRO A 228 -1.08 18.83 -14.73
N GLY A 229 -0.52 19.50 -13.72
CA GLY A 229 -0.52 20.96 -13.60
C GLY A 229 -1.85 21.62 -13.27
N GLU A 230 -2.92 20.87 -12.98
CA GLU A 230 -4.18 21.44 -12.46
C GLU A 230 -3.99 21.94 -11.03
N THR A 231 -4.34 23.20 -10.76
CA THR A 231 -4.28 23.75 -9.38
C THR A 231 -5.44 23.23 -8.54
N ASP A 232 -5.28 23.25 -7.21
CA ASP A 232 -6.35 22.88 -6.27
C ASP A 232 -7.65 23.66 -6.53
N GLU A 233 -7.58 24.95 -6.88
CA GLU A 233 -8.78 25.73 -7.22
C GLU A 233 -9.41 25.31 -8.55
N GLN A 234 -8.60 24.95 -9.55
CA GLN A 234 -9.11 24.45 -10.83
C GLN A 234 -9.81 23.11 -10.64
N MET A 235 -9.19 22.23 -9.87
CA MET A 235 -9.73 20.94 -9.49
C MET A 235 -11.02 21.06 -8.68
N ALA A 236 -11.05 21.91 -7.64
CA ALA A 236 -12.24 22.15 -6.84
C ALA A 236 -13.40 22.67 -7.68
N ARG A 237 -13.15 23.62 -8.60
CA ARG A 237 -14.16 24.12 -9.54
C ARG A 237 -14.69 23.00 -10.45
N ARG A 238 -13.82 22.13 -10.94
CA ARG A 238 -14.20 20.99 -11.81
C ARG A 238 -15.06 19.98 -11.06
N LEU A 239 -14.67 19.58 -9.85
CA LEU A 239 -15.44 18.65 -9.03
C LEU A 239 -16.82 19.21 -8.68
N GLN A 240 -16.91 20.50 -8.30
CA GLN A 240 -18.20 21.18 -8.07
C GLN A 240 -19.08 21.23 -9.33
N ALA A 241 -18.47 21.45 -10.50
CA ALA A 241 -19.17 21.43 -11.78
C ALA A 241 -19.66 20.02 -12.18
N GLU A 242 -18.96 18.96 -11.76
CA GLU A 242 -19.38 17.57 -11.98
C GLU A 242 -20.51 17.15 -11.03
N GLU A 243 -20.44 17.51 -9.75
CA GLU A 243 -21.50 17.23 -8.78
C GLU A 243 -22.82 17.93 -9.10
N SER A 244 -22.76 19.08 -9.78
CA SER A 244 -23.95 19.83 -10.22
C SER A 244 -24.58 19.30 -11.51
N LYS A 245 -23.94 18.36 -12.21
CA LYS A 245 -24.55 17.73 -13.39
C LYS A 245 -25.73 16.83 -12.98
N PRO A 246 -26.86 16.88 -13.70
CA PRO A 246 -27.94 15.93 -13.48
C PRO A 246 -27.44 14.51 -13.74
N PRO A 247 -27.93 13.50 -12.99
CA PRO A 247 -27.56 12.10 -13.24
C PRO A 247 -27.88 11.73 -14.69
N PRO A 248 -27.07 10.87 -15.34
CA PRO A 248 -27.33 10.45 -16.71
C PRO A 248 -28.75 9.87 -16.80
N SER A 249 -29.56 10.42 -17.71
CA SER A 249 -30.93 9.98 -17.93
C SER A 249 -30.92 8.49 -18.23
N GLN A 250 -31.62 7.69 -17.42
CA GLN A 250 -31.94 6.31 -17.79
C GLN A 250 -32.68 6.39 -19.14
N ALA A 251 -32.11 5.77 -20.17
CA ALA A 251 -32.79 5.63 -21.45
C ALA A 251 -34.13 4.93 -21.19
N ALA A 252 -35.22 5.63 -21.46
CA ALA A 252 -36.57 5.14 -21.27
C ALA A 252 -36.80 3.89 -22.12
N THR A 253 -36.79 2.71 -21.51
CA THR A 253 -37.51 1.56 -22.04
C THR A 253 -38.99 1.83 -21.86
N SER A 254 -39.65 2.21 -22.95
CA SER A 254 -41.10 2.41 -23.01
C SER A 254 -41.83 1.08 -22.74
N HIS A 255 -42.48 0.96 -21.59
CA HIS A 255 -43.60 0.05 -21.39
C HIS A 255 -44.89 0.88 -21.33
N PRO A 256 -46.02 0.40 -21.91
CA PRO A 256 -47.24 1.19 -21.99
C PRO A 256 -47.89 1.36 -20.62
N GLU A 257 -48.56 2.51 -20.47
CA GLU A 257 -49.22 2.97 -19.26
C GLU A 257 -50.41 2.11 -18.84
N ASP A 258 -50.52 1.83 -17.54
CA ASP A 258 -51.80 1.66 -16.87
C ASP A 258 -51.85 2.63 -15.67
N GLY A 259 -52.84 3.52 -15.72
CA GLY A 259 -52.97 4.64 -14.80
C GLY A 259 -53.53 4.27 -13.43
N TYR A 260 -53.00 4.93 -12.39
CA TYR A 260 -53.80 5.35 -11.24
C TYR A 260 -53.12 6.51 -10.52
N SER A 261 -53.92 7.51 -10.15
CA SER A 261 -53.48 8.79 -9.58
C SER A 261 -53.20 8.73 -8.08
N SER A 262 -52.15 9.48 -7.70
CA SER A 262 -51.95 10.27 -6.49
C SER A 262 -51.96 9.60 -5.11
N SER A 263 -50.80 9.66 -4.43
CA SER A 263 -50.70 10.38 -3.15
C SER A 263 -49.24 10.70 -2.84
N SER A 264 -48.98 11.98 -2.60
CA SER A 264 -47.74 12.57 -2.12
C SER A 264 -47.24 11.95 -0.81
N SER A 265 -45.97 11.56 -0.76
CA SER A 265 -45.22 11.50 0.49
C SER A 265 -43.77 11.94 0.26
N SER A 266 -43.34 12.86 1.09
CA SER A 266 -42.08 13.59 1.05
C SER A 266 -40.87 12.68 1.20
N ASP A 267 -40.05 12.59 0.16
CA ASP A 267 -38.77 11.89 0.19
C ASP A 267 -37.68 12.84 0.72
N SER A 268 -37.59 12.94 2.05
CA SER A 268 -36.58 13.74 2.78
C SER A 268 -35.41 12.91 3.32
N SER A 269 -35.23 11.67 2.85
CA SER A 269 -34.25 10.73 3.42
C SER A 269 -32.82 10.85 2.85
N TRP A 270 -32.66 11.28 1.59
CA TRP A 270 -31.34 11.28 0.93
C TRP A 270 -30.44 12.48 1.26
N ARG A 271 -31.00 13.62 1.69
CA ARG A 271 -30.20 14.81 2.06
C ARG A 271 -29.63 14.74 3.47
N CYS A 272 -30.14 13.86 4.33
CA CYS A 272 -29.65 13.68 5.70
C CYS A 272 -28.43 12.75 5.77
N MET A 273 -28.34 11.74 4.88
CA MET A 273 -27.22 10.78 4.89
C MET A 273 -25.89 11.37 4.39
N ARG A 274 -25.90 12.38 3.52
CA ARG A 274 -24.66 12.99 2.98
C ARG A 274 -23.95 13.97 3.92
N ARG A 275 -24.63 14.52 4.94
CA ARG A 275 -23.95 15.39 5.93
C ARG A 275 -23.16 14.61 6.99
N ASN A 276 -23.44 13.31 7.15
CA ASN A 276 -22.77 12.46 8.13
C ASN A 276 -21.72 11.49 7.55
N ALA A 277 -21.56 11.42 6.23
CA ALA A 277 -20.57 10.53 5.59
C ALA A 277 -19.17 11.19 5.48
N GLY A 278 -19.11 12.51 5.29
CA GLY A 278 -17.84 13.23 5.16
C GLY A 278 -17.06 13.37 6.47
N SER A 279 -17.75 13.52 7.60
CA SER A 279 -17.11 13.64 8.92
C SER A 279 -16.65 12.30 9.48
N LYS A 280 -17.40 11.21 9.27
CA LYS A 280 -17.02 9.87 9.73
C LYS A 280 -15.80 9.32 8.97
N ASN A 281 -15.72 9.53 7.65
CA ASN A 281 -14.54 9.11 6.88
C ASN A 281 -13.30 9.97 7.18
N LEU A 282 -13.46 11.25 7.51
CA LEU A 282 -12.33 12.08 7.95
C LEU A 282 -11.89 11.74 9.37
N GLU A 283 -12.81 11.45 10.29
CA GLU A 283 -12.47 10.94 11.62
C GLU A 283 -11.85 9.55 11.56
N GLU A 284 -12.28 8.66 10.66
CA GLU A 284 -11.73 7.31 10.50
C GLU A 284 -10.38 7.30 9.77
N ALA A 285 -10.23 8.13 8.72
CA ALA A 285 -8.93 8.40 8.10
C ALA A 285 -7.98 9.09 9.09
N MET A 286 -8.46 10.07 9.87
CA MET A 286 -7.67 10.64 10.95
C MET A 286 -7.48 9.69 12.13
N ARG A 287 -8.31 8.68 12.36
CA ARG A 287 -8.11 7.68 13.42
C ARG A 287 -6.97 6.72 13.06
N ILE A 288 -6.83 6.41 11.77
CA ILE A 288 -5.65 5.72 11.22
C ILE A 288 -4.39 6.63 11.32
N LEU A 289 -4.55 7.96 11.25
CA LEU A 289 -3.44 8.93 11.20
C LEU A 289 -3.12 9.67 12.52
N ARG A 290 -3.88 9.50 13.62
CA ARG A 290 -3.74 10.28 14.88
C ARG A 290 -3.06 9.54 16.04
N PHE A 291 -2.37 8.44 15.79
CA PHE A 291 -1.57 7.74 16.81
C PHE A 291 -0.08 7.68 16.41
N GLN A 292 0.47 8.84 16.04
CA GLN A 292 1.89 9.16 16.20
C GLN A 292 2.14 9.66 17.63
#